data_AF-A0A4Q2Y2S6-F1
#
_entry.id   AF-A0A4Q2Y2S6-F1
#
_cell.length_a   1.000
_cell.length_b   1.000
_cell.length_c   1.000
_cell.angle_alpha   90.00
_cell.angle_beta   90.00
_cell.angle_gamma   90.00
#
_symmetry.space_group_name_H-M   'P 1'
#
loop_
_entity.id
_entity.type
_entity.pdbx_description
1 polymer ?
#
loop_
_entity_poly.entity_id
_entity_poly.type
_entity_poly.pdbx_seq_one_letter_code
_entity_poly.pdbx_strand_id
1 'polypeptide(L)'
;MPGTVDDFMKRFGGEATIDDQEAARYHDRFASNHPDDDEFDSQTYHQSATEYLGKLPSAEFQQGAQAAIAKAPPEERQSMLGGLMERLGVGGGGLGRLAEMIGLSSTDPAQMTPDDGARVLDYARKENPEALQKVVAEKPWFMKAMDHPVMLGVLTMAAAKLFNKHRK
;
A
#
# COMPACT_ATOMS: atom_id res chain seq x y z
N MET A 1 -26.15 -12.43 0.97
CA MET A 1 -26.04 -10.97 0.85
C MET A 1 -24.68 -10.71 0.24
N PRO A 2 -24.59 -10.20 -1.00
CA PRO A 2 -23.29 -10.03 -1.65
C PRO A 2 -22.45 -8.99 -0.89
N GLY A 3 -21.27 -9.41 -0.45
CA GLY A 3 -20.27 -8.52 0.13
C GLY A 3 -19.58 -9.07 1.38
N THR A 4 -20.00 -10.19 1.96
CA THR A 4 -19.38 -10.75 3.18
C THR A 4 -17.93 -11.21 2.97
N VAL A 5 -17.18 -11.45 4.06
CA VAL A 5 -15.85 -12.07 3.95
C VAL A 5 -15.95 -13.46 3.29
N ASP A 6 -17.03 -14.21 3.52
CA ASP A 6 -17.27 -15.49 2.84
C ASP A 6 -17.46 -15.36 1.32
N ASP A 7 -18.14 -14.31 0.87
CA ASP A 7 -18.28 -14.03 -0.56
C ASP A 7 -16.93 -13.67 -1.17
N PHE A 8 -16.15 -12.82 -0.50
CA PHE A 8 -14.78 -12.51 -0.89
C PHE A 8 -13.97 -13.80 -1.07
N MET A 9 -13.98 -14.68 -0.07
CA MET A 9 -13.26 -15.94 -0.11
C MET A 9 -13.74 -16.85 -1.26
N LYS A 10 -15.05 -16.97 -1.49
CA LYS A 10 -15.59 -17.74 -2.61
C LYS A 10 -15.14 -17.20 -3.97
N ARG A 11 -14.99 -15.88 -4.13
CA ARG A 11 -14.50 -15.28 -5.38
C ARG A 11 -13.04 -15.65 -5.66
N PHE A 12 -12.19 -15.68 -4.65
CA PHE A 12 -10.78 -16.09 -4.80
C PHE A 12 -10.57 -17.62 -4.79
N GLY A 13 -11.56 -18.39 -4.33
CA GLY A 13 -11.54 -19.86 -4.31
C GLY A 13 -12.30 -20.55 -5.45
N GLY A 14 -12.93 -19.80 -6.37
CA GLY A 14 -13.73 -20.30 -7.48
C GLY A 14 -13.33 -19.73 -8.84
N GLU A 15 -14.00 -20.13 -9.93
CA GLU A 15 -13.70 -19.71 -11.32
C GLU A 15 -14.06 -18.24 -11.65
N ALA A 16 -14.61 -17.47 -10.72
CA ALA A 16 -15.08 -16.11 -10.99
C ALA A 16 -13.95 -15.08 -10.81
N THR A 17 -13.56 -14.43 -11.90
CA THR A 17 -12.61 -13.29 -11.86
C THR A 17 -13.25 -12.07 -11.20
N ILE A 18 -12.53 -11.44 -10.28
CA ILE A 18 -12.92 -10.17 -9.65
C ILE A 18 -12.60 -9.03 -10.62
N ASP A 19 -13.58 -8.16 -10.86
CA ASP A 19 -13.38 -6.95 -11.64
C ASP A 19 -12.80 -5.79 -10.81
N ASP A 20 -12.40 -4.72 -11.49
CA ASP A 20 -11.75 -3.56 -10.86
C ASP A 20 -12.65 -2.85 -9.83
N GLN A 21 -13.98 -2.85 -10.04
CA GLN A 21 -14.92 -2.23 -9.11
C GLN A 21 -15.10 -3.09 -7.86
N GLU A 22 -15.19 -4.41 -8.02
CA GLU A 22 -15.24 -5.36 -6.93
C GLU A 22 -13.94 -5.32 -6.09
N ALA A 23 -12.77 -5.24 -6.73
CA ALA A 23 -11.49 -5.10 -6.04
C ALA A 23 -11.43 -3.83 -5.19
N ALA A 24 -11.82 -2.69 -5.76
CA ALA A 24 -11.86 -1.41 -5.04
C ALA A 24 -12.84 -1.45 -3.85
N ARG A 25 -14.00 -2.10 -4.01
CA ARG A 25 -14.95 -2.28 -2.91
C ARG A 25 -14.36 -3.12 -1.79
N TYR A 26 -13.72 -4.25 -2.08
CA TYR A 26 -13.10 -5.06 -1.04
C TYR A 26 -11.97 -4.34 -0.34
N HIS A 27 -11.13 -3.60 -1.08
CA HIS A 27 -10.14 -2.70 -0.49
C HIS A 27 -10.81 -1.76 0.53
N ASP A 28 -11.88 -1.07 0.13
CA ASP A 28 -12.57 -0.12 1.00
C ASP A 28 -13.16 -0.79 2.25
N ARG A 29 -13.68 -2.03 2.14
CA ARG A 29 -14.15 -2.81 3.31
C ARG A 29 -13.00 -3.19 4.25
N PHE A 30 -11.87 -3.66 3.73
CA PHE A 30 -10.68 -3.98 4.54
C PHE A 30 -10.05 -2.74 5.21
N ALA A 31 -10.18 -1.57 4.60
CA ALA A 31 -9.67 -0.31 5.14
C ALA A 31 -10.68 0.42 6.05
N SER A 32 -11.92 -0.09 6.15
CA SER A 32 -13.00 0.52 6.92
C SER A 32 -12.82 0.25 8.42
N ASN A 33 -13.33 1.19 9.23
CA ASN A 33 -13.48 1.02 10.69
C ASN A 33 -14.97 0.94 11.07
N HIS A 34 -15.85 0.69 10.10
CA HIS A 34 -17.29 0.59 10.35
C HIS A 34 -17.62 -0.78 10.97
N PRO A 35 -18.52 -0.88 11.96
CA PRO A 35 -18.87 -2.16 12.60
C PRO A 35 -19.36 -3.23 11.62
N ASP A 36 -20.01 -2.82 10.53
CA ASP A 36 -20.48 -3.74 9.49
C ASP A 36 -19.34 -4.39 8.68
N ASP A 37 -18.10 -3.92 8.86
CA ASP A 37 -16.90 -4.41 8.20
C ASP A 37 -15.95 -5.12 9.18
N ASP A 38 -16.35 -5.36 10.43
CA ASP A 38 -15.50 -6.01 11.46
C ASP A 38 -15.03 -7.43 11.05
N GLU A 39 -15.76 -8.10 10.14
CA GLU A 39 -15.37 -9.39 9.58
C GLU A 39 -14.16 -9.29 8.63
N PHE A 40 -13.88 -8.10 8.09
CA PHE A 40 -12.74 -7.84 7.22
C PHE A 40 -11.49 -7.55 8.04
N ASP A 41 -10.66 -8.57 8.23
CA ASP A 41 -9.38 -8.46 8.97
C ASP A 41 -8.40 -7.50 8.26
N SER A 42 -8.45 -6.23 8.67
CA SER A 42 -7.60 -5.13 8.17
C SER A 42 -6.12 -5.41 8.39
N GLN A 43 -5.76 -6.06 9.52
CA GLN A 43 -4.38 -6.43 9.81
C GLN A 43 -3.85 -7.43 8.77
N THR A 44 -4.63 -8.45 8.44
CA THR A 44 -4.28 -9.42 7.38
C THR A 44 -4.15 -8.74 6.03
N TYR A 45 -5.04 -7.79 5.72
CA TYR A 45 -4.98 -7.02 4.50
C TYR A 45 -3.70 -6.19 4.40
N HIS A 46 -3.37 -5.39 5.41
CA HIS A 46 -2.16 -4.55 5.41
C HIS A 46 -0.86 -5.36 5.35
N GLN A 47 -0.81 -6.51 6.01
CA GLN A 47 0.31 -7.44 5.90
C GLN A 47 0.45 -8.00 4.48
N SER A 48 -0.67 -8.35 3.85
CA SER A 48 -0.70 -8.84 2.47
C SER A 48 -0.30 -7.76 1.48
N ALA A 49 -0.74 -6.52 1.72
CA ALA A 49 -0.38 -5.37 0.90
C ALA A 49 1.13 -5.15 0.91
N THR A 50 1.72 -5.07 2.09
CA THR A 50 3.17 -4.84 2.23
C THR A 50 3.98 -6.00 1.64
N GLU A 51 3.59 -7.24 1.90
CA GLU A 51 4.28 -8.41 1.38
C GLU A 51 4.21 -8.48 -0.15
N TYR A 52 3.06 -8.16 -0.74
CA TYR A 52 2.91 -8.11 -2.18
C TYR A 52 3.73 -6.97 -2.80
N LEU A 53 3.67 -5.76 -2.23
CA LEU A 53 4.49 -4.63 -2.67
C LEU A 53 5.99 -4.99 -2.61
N GLY A 54 6.43 -5.67 -1.55
CA GLY A 54 7.81 -6.15 -1.41
C GLY A 54 8.23 -7.16 -2.49
N LYS A 55 7.29 -7.91 -3.08
CA LYS A 55 7.54 -8.87 -4.17
C LYS A 55 7.50 -8.25 -5.56
N LEU A 56 6.92 -7.05 -5.71
CA LEU A 56 6.85 -6.39 -7.01
C LEU A 56 8.25 -6.09 -7.57
N PRO A 57 8.46 -6.24 -8.89
CA PRO A 57 9.62 -5.69 -9.58
C PRO A 57 9.77 -4.20 -9.26
N SER A 58 11.00 -3.73 -9.06
CA SER A 58 11.22 -2.31 -8.68
C SER A 58 10.61 -1.33 -9.67
N ALA A 59 10.66 -1.64 -10.97
CA ALA A 59 10.06 -0.80 -12.01
C ALA A 59 8.53 -0.71 -11.88
N GLU A 60 7.84 -1.83 -11.66
CA GLU A 60 6.38 -1.87 -11.48
C GLU A 60 5.95 -1.14 -10.21
N PHE A 61 6.68 -1.37 -9.10
CA PHE A 61 6.42 -0.68 -7.84
C PHE A 61 6.62 0.83 -8.00
N GLN A 62 7.72 1.27 -8.60
CA GLN A 62 8.01 2.71 -8.77
C GLN A 62 6.99 3.38 -9.68
N GLN A 63 6.60 2.74 -10.79
CA GLN A 63 5.57 3.26 -11.68
C GLN A 63 4.23 3.41 -10.95
N GLY A 64 3.78 2.37 -10.24
CA GLY A 64 2.56 2.42 -9.46
C GLY A 64 2.61 3.48 -8.36
N ALA A 65 3.72 3.56 -7.63
CA ALA A 65 3.92 4.53 -6.55
C ALA A 65 3.93 5.97 -7.10
N GLN A 66 4.62 6.20 -8.23
CA GLN A 66 4.62 7.51 -8.89
C GLN A 66 3.22 7.91 -9.32
N ALA A 67 2.47 7.00 -9.95
CA ALA A 67 1.09 7.23 -10.35
C ALA A 67 0.18 7.51 -9.14
N ALA A 68 0.36 6.77 -8.04
CA ALA A 68 -0.38 6.98 -6.81
C ALA A 68 -0.09 8.36 -6.20
N ILE A 69 1.18 8.72 -6.06
CA ILE A 69 1.61 10.03 -5.54
C ILE A 69 1.15 11.18 -6.44
N ALA A 70 1.15 11.01 -7.77
CA ALA A 70 0.72 12.04 -8.70
C ALA A 70 -0.79 12.32 -8.65
N LYS A 71 -1.60 11.31 -8.30
CA LYS A 71 -3.06 11.44 -8.14
C LYS A 71 -3.47 11.94 -6.74
N ALA A 72 -2.58 11.87 -5.77
CA ALA A 72 -2.85 12.22 -4.39
C ALA A 72 -2.98 13.74 -4.19
N PRO A 73 -3.90 14.22 -3.34
CA PRO A 73 -3.91 15.59 -2.86
C PRO A 73 -2.55 15.98 -2.24
N PRO A 74 -2.09 17.24 -2.39
CA PRO A 74 -0.79 17.69 -1.87
C PRO A 74 -0.59 17.39 -0.38
N GLU A 75 -1.62 17.55 0.44
CA GLU A 75 -1.60 17.29 1.89
C GLU A 75 -1.47 15.80 2.22
N GLU A 76 -2.13 14.92 1.46
CA GLU A 76 -2.05 13.47 1.66
C GLU A 76 -0.67 12.95 1.30
N ARG A 77 -0.14 13.44 0.18
CA ARG A 77 1.23 13.17 -0.27
C ARG A 77 2.24 13.63 0.77
N GLN A 78 2.14 14.89 1.22
CA GLN A 78 3.05 15.44 2.21
C GLN A 78 3.00 14.64 3.52
N SER A 79 1.80 14.32 4.00
CA SER A 79 1.62 13.53 5.23
C SER A 79 2.23 12.13 5.12
N MET A 80 2.01 11.46 3.99
CA MET A 80 2.55 10.12 3.73
C MET A 80 4.08 10.14 3.65
N LEU A 81 4.65 11.00 2.81
CA LEU A 81 6.10 11.07 2.59
C LEU A 81 6.83 11.57 3.85
N GLY A 82 6.28 12.58 4.54
CA GLY A 82 6.83 13.06 5.80
C GLY A 82 6.84 11.99 6.89
N GLY A 83 5.71 11.29 7.09
CA GLY A 83 5.63 10.19 8.05
C GLY A 83 6.56 9.02 7.71
N LEU A 84 6.78 8.74 6.42
CA LEU A 84 7.71 7.71 5.99
C LEU A 84 9.16 8.12 6.27
N MET A 85 9.54 9.34 5.91
CA MET A 85 10.88 9.87 6.13
C MET A 85 11.23 10.00 7.62
N GLU A 86 10.25 10.31 8.48
CA GLU A 86 10.42 10.27 9.93
C GLU A 86 10.74 8.85 10.41
N ARG A 87 9.98 7.84 9.97
CA ARG A 87 10.17 6.43 10.34
C ARG A 87 11.45 5.82 9.78
N LEU A 88 11.91 6.31 8.64
CA LEU A 88 13.22 5.96 8.08
C LEU A 88 14.40 6.53 8.90
N GLY A 89 14.12 7.28 9.97
CA GLY A 89 15.15 7.78 10.88
C GLY A 89 16.02 8.85 10.22
N VAL A 90 15.50 9.54 9.20
CA VAL A 90 16.30 10.43 8.35
C VAL A 90 16.55 11.80 9.01
N GLY A 91 16.25 11.95 10.31
CA GLY A 91 16.49 13.20 11.05
C GLY A 91 17.98 13.60 11.12
N GLY A 92 18.24 14.92 11.10
CA GLY A 92 19.52 15.52 11.48
C GLY A 92 20.75 15.05 10.70
N GLY A 93 20.86 15.45 9.42
CA GLY A 93 22.04 15.18 8.57
C GLY A 93 21.94 13.94 7.69
N GLY A 94 21.09 12.97 8.02
CA GLY A 94 20.81 11.80 7.18
C GLY A 94 20.04 12.13 5.90
N LEU A 95 19.21 13.17 5.91
CA LEU A 95 18.31 13.54 4.80
C LEU A 95 19.07 13.93 3.54
N GLY A 96 20.12 14.72 3.67
CA GLY A 96 20.97 15.10 2.54
C GLY A 96 21.63 13.88 1.91
N ARG A 97 22.18 12.98 2.74
CA ARG A 97 22.84 11.75 2.25
C ARG A 97 21.85 10.79 1.59
N LEU A 98 20.65 10.62 2.17
CA LEU A 98 19.61 9.81 1.55
C LEU A 98 19.20 10.41 0.21
N ALA A 99 18.98 11.73 0.16
CA ALA A 99 18.64 12.44 -1.07
C ALA A 99 19.70 12.28 -2.14
N GLU A 100 20.99 12.38 -1.81
CA GLU A 100 22.07 12.10 -2.76
C GLU A 100 22.08 10.64 -3.23
N MET A 101 21.92 9.69 -2.29
CA MET A 101 21.97 8.26 -2.57
C MET A 101 20.86 7.79 -3.51
N ILE A 102 19.64 8.32 -3.36
CA ILE A 102 18.48 7.95 -4.20
C ILE A 102 18.10 9.06 -5.19
N GLY A 103 18.93 10.10 -5.32
CA GLY A 103 18.80 11.18 -6.29
C GLY A 103 17.56 12.07 -6.12
N LEU A 104 17.12 12.36 -4.90
CA LEU A 104 15.96 13.22 -4.65
C LEU A 104 16.22 14.67 -5.07
N SER A 105 15.24 15.30 -5.70
CA SER A 105 15.32 16.73 -6.06
C SER A 105 15.10 17.66 -4.86
N SER A 106 14.43 17.16 -3.80
CA SER A 106 14.16 17.89 -2.57
C SER A 106 14.13 16.92 -1.38
N THR A 107 14.55 17.39 -0.21
CA THR A 107 14.37 16.69 1.08
C THR A 107 13.11 17.14 1.81
N ASP A 108 12.39 18.14 1.30
CA ASP A 108 11.12 18.61 1.86
C ASP A 108 9.95 17.82 1.24
N PRO A 109 9.21 17.02 2.03
CA PRO A 109 8.05 16.26 1.55
C PRO A 109 7.00 17.10 0.81
N ALA A 110 6.85 18.38 1.15
CA ALA A 110 5.90 19.27 0.49
C ALA A 110 6.34 19.65 -0.95
N GLN A 111 7.64 19.65 -1.20
CA GLN A 111 8.26 20.05 -2.47
C GLN A 111 8.71 18.85 -3.33
N MET A 112 8.57 17.63 -2.83
CA MET A 112 8.92 16.42 -3.57
C MET A 112 8.06 16.25 -4.83
N THR A 113 8.71 15.84 -5.92
CA THR A 113 8.00 15.39 -7.12
C THR A 113 7.40 13.99 -6.91
N PRO A 114 6.44 13.54 -7.75
CA PRO A 114 5.98 12.16 -7.71
C PRO A 114 7.11 11.13 -7.88
N ASP A 115 8.12 11.44 -8.70
CA ASP A 115 9.32 10.62 -8.86
C ASP A 115 10.13 10.52 -7.56
N ASP A 116 10.33 11.64 -6.85
CA ASP A 116 11.01 11.64 -5.55
C ASP A 116 10.25 10.76 -4.54
N GLY A 117 8.93 10.93 -4.46
CA GLY A 117 8.08 10.13 -3.59
C GLY A 117 8.17 8.64 -3.90
N ALA A 118 8.14 8.25 -5.18
CA ALA A 118 8.30 6.86 -5.61
C ALA A 118 9.66 6.28 -5.22
N ARG A 119 10.75 7.07 -5.30
CA ARG A 119 12.09 6.63 -4.86
C ARG A 119 12.18 6.46 -3.35
N VAL A 120 11.60 7.37 -2.57
CA VAL A 120 11.53 7.24 -1.10
C VAL A 120 10.76 5.99 -0.71
N LEU A 121 9.62 5.73 -1.37
CA LEU A 121 8.81 4.53 -1.15
C LEU A 121 9.56 3.26 -1.53
N ASP A 122 10.26 3.24 -2.66
CA ASP A 122 11.02 2.06 -3.11
C ASP A 122 12.23 1.79 -2.21
N TYR A 123 12.88 2.86 -1.74
CA TYR A 123 13.93 2.76 -0.71
C TYR A 123 13.39 2.18 0.60
N ALA A 124 12.28 2.71 1.11
CA ALA A 124 11.65 2.20 2.32
C ALA A 124 11.25 0.73 2.17
N ARG A 125 10.69 0.36 1.03
CA ARG A 125 10.32 -1.03 0.70
C ARG A 125 11.51 -1.99 0.84
N LYS A 126 12.70 -1.58 0.45
CA LYS A 126 13.93 -2.39 0.46
C LYS A 126 14.62 -2.39 1.82
N GLU A 127 14.77 -1.22 2.43
CA GLU A 127 15.60 -1.03 3.62
C GLU A 127 14.81 -1.07 4.93
N ASN A 128 13.53 -0.69 4.91
CA ASN A 128 12.68 -0.64 6.09
C ASN A 128 11.21 -0.96 5.73
N PRO A 129 10.90 -2.22 5.37
CA PRO A 129 9.55 -2.61 4.96
C PRO A 129 8.51 -2.41 6.08
N GLU A 130 8.93 -2.38 7.34
CA GLU A 130 8.04 -2.08 8.47
C GLU A 130 7.58 -0.60 8.46
N ALA A 131 8.48 0.34 8.12
CA ALA A 131 8.11 1.74 7.96
C ALA A 131 7.10 1.92 6.82
N LEU A 132 7.32 1.23 5.69
CA LEU A 132 6.36 1.22 4.59
C LEU A 132 5.02 0.62 5.03
N GLN A 133 5.03 -0.51 5.73
CA GLN A 133 3.81 -1.16 6.22
C GLN A 133 2.96 -0.21 7.07
N LYS A 134 3.58 0.48 8.02
CA LYS A 134 2.89 1.42 8.92
C LYS A 134 2.27 2.57 8.13
N VAL A 135 3.02 3.17 7.21
CA VAL A 135 2.53 4.30 6.41
C VAL A 135 1.41 3.87 5.45
N VAL A 136 1.54 2.71 4.80
CA VAL A 136 0.50 2.17 3.92
C VAL A 136 -0.78 1.82 4.70
N ALA A 137 -0.65 1.30 5.92
CA ALA A 137 -1.79 1.04 6.79
C ALA A 137 -2.50 2.33 7.23
N GLU A 138 -1.73 3.38 7.54
CA GLU A 138 -2.27 4.69 7.92
C GLU A 138 -2.87 5.46 6.72
N LYS A 139 -2.46 5.12 5.49
CA LYS A 139 -2.81 5.81 4.25
C LYS A 139 -3.46 4.85 3.25
N PRO A 140 -4.69 4.37 3.50
CA PRO A 140 -5.35 3.40 2.61
C PRO A 140 -5.58 3.93 1.19
N TRP A 141 -5.65 5.26 1.01
CA TRP A 141 -5.72 5.86 -0.33
C TRP A 141 -4.56 5.43 -1.22
N PHE A 142 -3.37 5.15 -0.67
CA PHE A 142 -2.20 4.77 -1.44
C PHE A 142 -2.45 3.47 -2.20
N MET A 143 -2.94 2.43 -1.50
CA MET A 143 -3.26 1.15 -2.13
C MET A 143 -4.36 1.27 -3.18
N LYS A 144 -5.31 2.18 -2.97
CA LYS A 144 -6.36 2.50 -3.94
C LYS A 144 -5.85 3.22 -5.18
N ALA A 145 -4.82 4.04 -5.02
CA ALA A 145 -4.25 4.86 -6.08
C ALA A 145 -3.16 4.12 -6.90
N MET A 146 -2.58 3.04 -6.34
CA MET A 146 -1.76 2.07 -7.06
C MET A 146 -2.58 1.39 -8.17
N ASP A 147 -1.92 0.97 -9.24
CA ASP A 147 -2.59 0.33 -10.37
C ASP A 147 -3.40 -0.91 -9.96
N HIS A 148 -4.53 -1.14 -10.65
CA HIS A 148 -5.49 -2.21 -10.34
C HIS A 148 -4.87 -3.62 -10.23
N PRO A 149 -3.91 -4.04 -11.07
CA PRO A 149 -3.26 -5.34 -10.92
C PRO A 149 -2.55 -5.50 -9.57
N VAL A 150 -2.03 -4.41 -9.00
CA VAL A 150 -1.42 -4.43 -7.67
C VAL A 150 -2.47 -4.73 -6.61
N MET A 151 -3.61 -4.06 -6.66
CA MET A 151 -4.72 -4.27 -5.71
C MET A 151 -5.23 -5.72 -5.76
N LEU A 152 -5.42 -6.29 -6.95
CA LEU A 152 -5.83 -7.70 -7.11
C LEU A 152 -4.81 -8.67 -6.52
N GLY A 153 -3.52 -8.41 -6.73
CA GLY A 153 -2.45 -9.22 -6.14
C GLY A 153 -2.44 -9.18 -4.62
N VAL A 154 -2.67 -8.01 -4.02
CA VAL A 154 -2.85 -7.86 -2.57
C VAL A 154 -4.06 -8.63 -2.08
N LEU A 155 -5.22 -8.47 -2.71
CA LEU A 155 -6.45 -9.15 -2.31
C LEU A 155 -6.31 -10.67 -2.43
N THR A 156 -5.64 -11.17 -3.48
CA THR A 156 -5.33 -12.60 -3.65
C THR A 156 -4.50 -13.12 -2.49
N MET A 157 -3.47 -12.37 -2.07
CA MET A 157 -2.63 -12.74 -0.94
C MET A 157 -3.39 -12.68 0.40
N ALA A 158 -4.27 -11.69 0.57
CA ALA A 158 -5.13 -11.58 1.74
C ALA A 158 -6.08 -12.77 1.84
N ALA A 159 -6.74 -13.14 0.73
CA ALA A 159 -7.58 -14.33 0.65
C ALA A 159 -6.81 -15.59 1.02
N ALA A 160 -5.61 -15.80 0.47
CA ALA A 160 -4.78 -16.96 0.81
C ALA A 160 -4.45 -17.04 2.31
N LYS A 161 -4.14 -15.91 2.95
CA LYS A 161 -3.87 -15.86 4.39
C LYS A 161 -5.11 -16.12 5.24
N LEU A 162 -6.26 -15.55 4.86
CA LEU A 162 -7.54 -15.81 5.52
C LEU A 162 -7.92 -17.30 5.40
N PHE A 163 -7.74 -17.92 4.23
CA PHE A 163 -8.02 -19.34 4.03
C PHE A 163 -7.18 -20.21 4.97
N ASN A 164 -5.91 -19.86 5.13
CA ASN A 164 -5.01 -20.57 6.03
C ASN A 164 -5.37 -20.36 7.51
N LYS A 165 -5.88 -19.17 7.89
CA LYS A 165 -6.38 -18.90 9.25
C LYS A 165 -7.65 -19.70 9.56
N HIS A 166 -8.60 -19.78 8.63
CA HIS A 166 -9.86 -20.52 8.84
C HIS A 166 -9.73 -22.05 8.85
N ARG A 167 -8.63 -22.61 8.32
CA ARG A 167 -8.37 -24.06 8.31
C ARG A 167 -7.63 -24.58 9.56
N LYS A 168 -7.13 -23.68 10.41
CA LYS A 168 -6.44 -24.00 11.68
C LYS A 168 -7.40 -23.89 12.84
#